data_AF-A0A7Y8M0X8-F1
#
_entry.id   AF-A0A7Y8M0X8-F1
#
_cell.length_a   1.000
_cell.length_b   1.000
_cell.length_c   1.000
_cell.angle_alpha   90.00
_cell.angle_beta   90.00
_cell.angle_gamma   90.00
#
_symmetry.space_group_name_H-M   'P 1'
#
loop_
_entity.id
_entity.type
_entity.pdbx_description
1 polymer ?
#
loop_
_entity_poly.entity_id
_entity_poly.type
_entity_poly.pdbx_seq_one_letter_code
_entity_poly.pdbx_strand_id
1 'polypeptide(L)' 'MAVPLDQNIAGEQCAITTYRGLRDAAKDHDMATYNEALTILEQEVEHDEDLQSLRESLDLMVERDSK' A
#
# COMPACT_ATOMS: atom_id res chain seq x y z
N MET A 1 -1.26 -2.96 20.41
CA MET A 1 -0.26 -1.89 20.15
C MET A 1 0.54 -2.30 18.93
N ALA A 2 0.07 -1.95 17.72
CA ALA A 2 0.75 -2.26 16.45
C ALA A 2 1.14 -0.97 15.71
N VAL A 3 1.62 0.02 16.48
CA VAL A 3 2.00 1.37 16.00
C VAL A 3 2.90 1.34 14.74
N PRO A 4 3.88 0.43 14.60
CA PRO A 4 4.69 0.36 13.38
C PRO A 4 3.90 -0.08 12.15
N LEU A 5 2.93 -1.00 12.30
CA LEU A 5 2.19 -1.55 11.17
C LEU A 5 1.16 -0.55 10.62
N ASP A 6 0.53 0.24 11.51
CA ASP A 6 -0.34 1.36 11.10
C ASP A 6 0.41 2.42 10.30
N GLN A 7 1.66 2.71 10.69
CA GLN A 7 2.49 3.66 9.98
C GLN A 7 2.89 3.15 8.60
N ASN A 8 3.19 1.86 8.47
CA ASN A 8 3.49 1.25 7.18
C ASN A 8 2.28 1.31 6.25
N ILE A 9 1.09 0.90 6.72
CA ILE A 9 -0.16 0.99 5.94
C ILE A 9 -0.43 2.44 5.48
N ALA A 10 -0.27 3.42 6.37
CA ALA A 10 -0.41 4.83 6.00
C ALA A 10 0.66 5.29 4.99
N GLY A 11 1.87 4.72 5.06
CA GLY A 11 2.94 4.91 4.10
C GLY A 11 2.55 4.41 2.70
N GLU A 12 2.04 3.19 2.60
CA GLU A 12 1.61 2.63 1.31
C GLU A 12 0.44 3.42 0.72
N GLN A 13 -0.54 3.83 1.52
CA GLN A 13 -1.64 4.68 1.07
C GLN A 13 -1.18 6.04 0.53
N CYS A 14 -0.11 6.61 1.11
CA CYS A 14 0.54 7.82 0.62
C CYS A 14 1.24 7.58 -0.73
N ALA A 15 1.96 6.47 -0.86
CA ALA A 15 2.63 6.06 -2.09
C ALA A 15 1.62 5.82 -3.22
N ILE A 16 0.56 5.03 -2.97
CA ILE A 16 -0.55 4.77 -3.90
C ILE A 16 -1.14 6.07 -4.43
N THR A 17 -1.42 7.03 -3.54
CA THR A 17 -1.99 8.34 -3.93
C THR A 17 -1.03 9.11 -4.83
N THR A 18 0.27 9.09 -4.50
CA THR A 18 1.32 9.77 -5.27
C THR A 18 1.50 9.15 -6.65
N TYR A 19 1.62 7.82 -6.74
CA TYR A 19 1.82 7.12 -8.01
C TYR A 19 0.59 7.14 -8.90
N ARG A 20 -0.63 7.15 -8.34
CA ARG A 20 -1.86 7.46 -9.11
C ARG A 20 -1.77 8.83 -9.77
N GLY A 21 -1.42 9.86 -9.01
CA GLY A 21 -1.25 11.21 -9.54
C GLY A 21 -0.16 11.29 -10.62
N LEU A 22 0.99 10.64 -10.40
CA LEU A 22 2.10 10.59 -11.36
C LEU A 22 1.69 9.89 -12.66
N ARG A 23 1.08 8.71 -12.55
CA ARG A 23 0.55 7.95 -13.69
C ARG A 23 -0.43 8.80 -14.50
N ASP A 24 -1.38 9.44 -13.82
CA ASP A 24 -2.41 10.24 -14.49
C ASP A 24 -1.81 11.49 -15.16
N ALA A 25 -0.77 12.09 -14.58
CA ALA A 25 -0.04 13.21 -15.18
C ALA A 25 0.83 12.79 -16.38
N ALA A 26 1.38 11.57 -16.36
CA ALA A 26 2.20 11.04 -17.45
C ALA A 26 1.36 10.51 -18.63
N LYS A 27 0.08 10.20 -18.39
CA LYS A 27 -0.84 9.70 -19.41
C LYS A 27 -0.88 10.63 -20.62
N ASP A 28 -0.79 10.05 -21.82
CA ASP A 28 -0.80 10.74 -23.13
C ASP A 28 0.41 11.66 -23.42
N HIS A 29 1.31 11.88 -22.45
CA HIS A 29 2.53 12.71 -22.61
C HIS A 29 3.81 11.89 -22.60
N ASP A 30 3.88 10.87 -21.74
CA ASP A 30 5.03 9.99 -21.58
C ASP A 30 4.55 8.58 -21.20
N MET A 31 4.38 7.74 -22.23
CA MET A 31 3.92 6.37 -22.06
C MET A 31 4.92 5.47 -21.34
N ALA A 32 6.22 5.82 -21.34
CA ALA A 32 7.22 5.05 -20.59
C ALA A 32 7.02 5.28 -19.09
N THR A 33 7.00 6.55 -18.67
CA THR A 33 6.72 6.92 -17.27
C THR A 33 5.33 6.46 -16.82
N TYR A 34 4.32 6.52 -17.69
CA TYR A 34 2.98 5.97 -17.38
C TYR A 34 3.03 4.48 -17.03
N ASN A 35 3.72 3.67 -17.84
CA ASN A 35 3.82 2.22 -17.61
C ASN A 35 4.63 1.91 -16.35
N GLU A 36 5.73 2.62 -16.10
CA GLU A 36 6.50 2.48 -14.86
C GLU A 36 5.66 2.84 -13.64
N ALA A 37 4.98 3.98 -13.65
CA ALA A 37 4.09 4.41 -12.56
C ALA A 37 2.90 3.46 -12.37
N LEU A 38 2.40 2.84 -13.44
CA LEU A 38 1.36 1.81 -13.36
C LEU A 38 1.87 0.55 -12.66
N THR A 39 3.05 0.05 -13.03
CA THR A 39 3.66 -1.12 -12.38
C THR A 39 3.93 -0.85 -10.90
N ILE A 40 4.48 0.33 -10.56
CA ILE A 40 4.71 0.68 -9.15
C ILE A 40 3.38 0.75 -8.42
N LEU A 41 2.35 1.39 -9.01
CA LEU A 41 1.03 1.46 -8.39
C LEU A 41 0.42 0.08 -8.11
N GLU A 42 0.59 -0.89 -9.02
CA GLU A 42 0.14 -2.27 -8.81
C GLU A 42 0.87 -2.91 -7.61
N GLN A 43 2.18 -2.71 -7.50
CA GLN A 43 2.99 -3.20 -6.38
C GLN A 43 2.56 -2.59 -5.04
N GLU A 44 2.32 -1.27 -4.98
CA GLU A 44 1.92 -0.65 -3.71
C GLU A 44 0.52 -1.08 -3.25
N VAL A 45 -0.37 -1.43 -4.17
CA VAL A 45 -1.68 -2.01 -3.81
C VAL A 45 -1.51 -3.41 -3.21
N GLU A 46 -0.66 -4.25 -3.80
CA GLU A 46 -0.33 -5.57 -3.24
C GLU A 46 0.31 -5.43 -1.84
N HIS A 47 1.25 -4.51 -1.66
CA HIS A 47 1.88 -4.24 -0.36
C HIS A 47 0.86 -3.78 0.69
N ASP A 48 -0.07 -2.89 0.35
CA ASP A 48 -1.11 -2.43 1.27
C ASP A 48 -2.05 -3.58 1.70
N GLU A 49 -2.46 -4.43 0.75
CA GLU A 49 -3.30 -5.61 1.02
C GLU A 49 -2.58 -6.64 1.92
N ASP A 50 -1.29 -6.88 1.68
CA ASP A 50 -0.46 -7.77 2.51
C ASP A 50 -0.32 -7.23 3.95
N LEU A 51 -0.08 -5.93 4.12
CA LEU A 51 0.04 -5.31 5.44
C LEU A 51 -1.29 -5.31 6.20
N GLN A 52 -2.41 -5.10 5.52
CA GLN A 52 -3.74 -5.21 6.13
C GLN A 52 -4.03 -6.65 6.58
N SER A 53 -3.70 -7.64 5.74
CA SER A 53 -3.85 -9.06 6.08
C SER A 53 -2.97 -9.45 7.28
N LEU A 54 -1.73 -8.95 7.34
CA LEU A 54 -0.84 -9.14 8.47
C LEU A 54 -1.41 -8.52 9.75
N ARG A 55 -2.05 -7.35 9.64
CA ARG A 55 -2.69 -6.67 10.76
C ARG A 55 -3.83 -7.49 11.34
N GLU A 56 -4.74 -7.96 10.48
CA GLU A 56 -5.86 -8.81 10.90
C GLU A 56 -5.36 -10.08 11.60
N SER A 57 -4.34 -10.73 11.06
CA SER A 57 -3.72 -11.91 11.66
C SER A 57 -3.13 -11.62 13.04
N LEU A 58 -2.41 -10.51 13.19
CA LEU A 58 -1.84 -10.10 14.47
C LEU A 58 -2.92 -9.79 15.51
N ASP A 59 -3.97 -9.08 15.11
CA ASP A 59 -5.09 -8.75 16.01
C ASP A 59 -5.79 -10.03 16.48
N LEU A 60 -6.00 -11.02 15.60
CA LEU A 60 -6.52 -12.34 15.97
C LEU A 60 -5.60 -13.10 16.94
N MET A 61 -4.27 -13.02 16.76
CA MET A 61 -3.31 -13.65 17.68
C MET A 61 -3.37 -13.01 19.06
N VAL A 62 -3.42 -11.67 19.14
CA VAL A 62 -3.51 -10.92 20.40
C VAL A 62 -4.83 -11.21 21.13
N GLU A 63 -5.95 -11.29 20.41
CA GLU A 63 -7.25 -11.64 21.01
C GLU A 63 -7.24 -13.05 21.61
N ARG A 64 -6.57 -14.01 20.96
CA ARG A 64 -6.46 -15.39 21.45
C ARG A 64 -5.60 -15.52 22.71
N ASP A 65 -4.50 -14.78 22.80
CA ASP A 65 -3.60 -14.79 23.97
C ASP A 65 -4.21 -14.07 25.19
N SER A 66 -5.21 -13.22 24.97
CA SER A 66 -5.90 -12.45 26.02
C SER A 66 -7.01 -13.24 26.73
N LYS A 67 -7.17 -14.53 26.46
CA LYS A 67 -8.22 -15.42 26.99
C LYS A 67 -7.64 -16.63 27.72
#